data_AF-A0A9X8DUM1-F1
#
_entry.id   AF-A0A9X8DUM1-F1
#
_cell.length_a   1.000
_cell.length_b   1.000
_cell.length_c   1.000
_cell.angle_alpha   90.00
_cell.angle_beta   90.00
_cell.angle_gamma   90.00
#
_symmetry.space_group_name_H-M   'P 1'
#
loop_
_entity.id
_entity.type
_entity.pdbx_description
1 polymer ?
#
loop_
_entity_poly.entity_id
_entity_poly.type
_entity_poly.pdbx_seq_one_letter_code
_entity_poly.pdbx_strand_id
1 'polypeptide(L)'
;NAAPCILFFDSLNCHNKVKIVATLQAYLAKEFQSRHPEYSFDATRATLVEPEVPRQTNSCDCGVFVLLYALELIKRYPGGVMTEDVDVQCRTLLNQVMFGHQNVVEFRDYLQTLLGLLSVWQQAEYVPPIYSFTCVIFDTKDKLDHAGMGLFTNSFTC
;
A
#
# COMPACT_ATOMS: atom_id res chain seq x y z
N ASN A 1 7.38 -18.51 18.30
CA ASN A 1 5.92 -18.38 18.11
C ASN A 1 5.66 -16.98 17.59
N ALA A 2 5.32 -16.83 16.31
CA ALA A 2 5.12 -15.53 15.68
C ALA A 2 3.81 -14.89 16.19
N ALA A 3 3.89 -13.69 16.75
CA ALA A 3 2.73 -12.88 17.12
C ALA A 3 2.33 -11.96 15.95
N PRO A 4 1.04 -11.75 15.68
CA PRO A 4 0.60 -10.82 14.66
C PRO A 4 1.00 -9.37 15.01
N CYS A 5 1.05 -8.50 14.00
CA CYS A 5 1.31 -7.08 14.22
C CYS A 5 0.41 -6.21 13.33
N ILE A 6 0.31 -4.93 13.69
CA ILE A 6 -0.36 -3.88 12.94
C ILE A 6 0.71 -2.82 12.63
N LEU A 7 1.14 -2.74 11.37
CA LEU A 7 2.03 -1.68 10.92
C LEU A 7 1.25 -0.38 10.74
N PHE A 8 1.76 0.70 11.31
CA PHE A 8 1.11 2.01 11.28
C PHE A 8 1.98 3.04 10.57
N PHE A 9 1.51 3.50 9.42
CA PHE A 9 2.16 4.51 8.60
C PHE A 9 1.32 5.80 8.63
N ASP A 10 1.90 6.89 9.12
CA ASP A 10 1.23 8.19 9.20
C ASP A 10 2.22 9.30 8.84
N SER A 11 2.06 9.87 7.64
CA SER A 11 2.92 10.96 7.14
C SER A 11 2.76 12.26 7.92
N LEU A 12 1.63 12.48 8.60
CA LEU A 12 1.32 13.69 9.38
C LEU A 12 1.54 13.50 10.88
N ASN A 13 1.62 12.26 11.35
CA ASN A 13 1.69 11.90 12.78
C ASN A 13 0.61 12.61 13.62
N CYS A 14 -0.59 12.73 13.07
CA CYS A 14 -1.69 13.46 13.67
C CYS A 14 -2.86 12.57 14.12
N HIS A 15 -2.83 11.28 13.76
CA HIS A 15 -3.93 10.36 14.01
C HIS A 15 -3.85 9.70 15.39
N ASN A 16 -5.02 9.44 16.00
CA ASN A 16 -5.11 8.74 17.28
C ASN A 16 -4.90 7.23 17.11
N LYS A 17 -3.64 6.82 17.24
CA LYS A 17 -3.16 5.44 17.07
C LYS A 17 -3.87 4.48 18.02
N VAL A 18 -4.06 4.87 19.28
CA VAL A 18 -4.72 4.04 20.30
C VAL A 18 -6.15 3.71 19.90
N LYS A 19 -6.91 4.72 19.44
CA LYS A 19 -8.29 4.53 19.00
C LYS A 19 -8.37 3.66 17.74
N ILE A 20 -7.47 3.88 16.77
CA ILE A 20 -7.43 3.10 15.53
C ILE A 20 -7.11 1.63 15.84
N VAL A 21 -6.07 1.37 16.65
CA VAL A 21 -5.69 0.00 17.03
C VAL A 21 -6.80 -0.70 17.79
N ALA A 22 -7.43 -0.05 18.76
CA ALA A 22 -8.56 -0.64 19.48
C ALA A 22 -9.73 -1.00 18.53
N THR A 23 -9.99 -0.14 17.54
CA THR A 23 -11.02 -0.39 16.51
C THR A 23 -10.65 -1.57 15.62
N LEU A 24 -9.40 -1.64 15.15
CA LEU A 24 -8.90 -2.75 14.33
C LEU A 24 -8.90 -4.08 15.09
N GLN A 25 -8.43 -4.09 16.34
CA GLN A 25 -8.45 -5.30 17.18
C GLN A 25 -9.88 -5.79 17.43
N ALA A 26 -10.83 -4.88 17.71
CA ALA A 26 -12.24 -5.23 17.87
C ALA A 26 -12.85 -5.78 16.57
N TYR A 27 -12.49 -5.19 15.42
CA TYR A 27 -12.89 -5.71 14.11
C TYR A 27 -12.34 -7.11 13.87
N LEU A 28 -11.03 -7.31 14.04
CA LEU A 28 -10.37 -8.60 13.81
C LEU A 28 -10.95 -9.71 14.71
N ALA A 29 -11.24 -9.40 15.98
CA ALA A 29 -11.89 -10.35 16.88
C ALA A 29 -13.25 -10.82 16.35
N LYS A 30 -14.09 -9.90 15.87
CA LYS A 30 -15.42 -10.20 15.32
C LYS A 30 -15.33 -10.94 13.98
N GLU A 31 -14.46 -10.47 13.09
CA GLU A 31 -14.25 -11.07 11.77
C GLU A 31 -13.77 -12.52 11.91
N PHE A 32 -12.81 -12.75 12.80
CA PHE A 32 -12.30 -14.09 13.06
C PHE A 32 -13.37 -14.99 13.65
N GLN A 33 -14.09 -14.54 14.69
CA GLN A 33 -15.20 -15.30 15.29
C GLN A 33 -16.28 -15.65 14.27
N SER A 34 -16.58 -14.75 13.34
CA SER A 34 -17.59 -14.98 12.29
C SER A 34 -17.17 -16.05 11.28
N ARG A 35 -15.86 -16.16 10.98
CA ARG A 35 -15.33 -17.11 9.98
C ARG A 35 -14.92 -18.45 10.59
N HIS A 36 -14.52 -18.43 11.86
CA HIS A 36 -13.90 -19.52 12.59
C HIS A 36 -14.49 -19.64 13.99
N PRO A 37 -15.82 -19.89 14.13
CA PRO A 37 -16.50 -19.93 15.43
C PRO A 37 -15.97 -21.00 16.39
N GLU A 38 -15.28 -22.01 15.86
CA GLU A 38 -14.66 -23.11 16.60
C GLU A 38 -13.31 -22.75 17.24
N TYR A 39 -12.70 -21.63 16.84
CA TYR A 39 -11.39 -21.19 17.33
C TYR A 39 -11.49 -19.89 18.13
N SER A 40 -10.70 -19.78 19.20
CA SER A 40 -10.52 -18.53 19.94
C SER A 40 -9.35 -17.73 19.37
N PHE A 41 -9.59 -16.46 19.03
CA PHE A 41 -8.56 -15.53 18.59
C PHE A 41 -8.44 -14.35 19.56
N ASP A 42 -7.24 -14.16 20.09
CA ASP A 42 -6.91 -13.00 20.91
C ASP A 42 -6.30 -11.90 20.03
N ALA A 43 -7.14 -10.94 19.63
CA ALA A 43 -6.74 -9.80 18.82
C ALA A 43 -5.76 -8.87 19.55
N THR A 44 -5.67 -8.91 20.88
CA THR A 44 -4.75 -8.06 21.64
C THR A 44 -3.29 -8.45 21.42
N ARG A 45 -3.05 -9.68 20.92
CA ARG A 45 -1.73 -10.14 20.48
C ARG A 45 -1.23 -9.43 19.23
N ALA A 46 -2.09 -8.75 18.48
CA ALA A 46 -1.71 -7.94 17.33
C ALA A 46 -1.09 -6.62 17.81
N THR A 47 0.24 -6.61 17.95
CA THR A 47 0.98 -5.47 18.48
C THR A 47 1.09 -4.33 17.46
N LEU A 48 0.95 -3.09 17.92
CA LEU A 48 1.17 -1.92 17.08
C LEU A 48 2.67 -1.71 16.84
N VAL A 49 3.05 -1.55 15.59
CA VAL A 49 4.43 -1.24 15.18
C VAL A 49 4.40 0.02 14.36
N GLU A 50 5.16 1.02 14.80
CA GLU A 50 5.28 2.31 14.15
C GLU A 50 6.72 2.52 13.68
N PRO A 51 7.00 2.32 12.38
CA PRO A 51 8.29 2.64 11.79
C PRO A 51 8.47 4.16 11.67
N GLU A 52 9.72 4.63 11.74
CA GLU A 52 10.04 6.04 11.54
C GLU A 52 10.01 6.41 10.06
N VAL A 53 8.83 6.59 9.47
CA VAL A 53 8.66 6.79 8.02
C VAL A 53 8.75 8.26 7.56
N PRO A 54 9.14 8.53 6.30
CA PRO A 54 9.25 9.89 5.73
C PRO A 54 7.99 10.70 5.97
N ARG A 55 8.11 11.88 6.56
CA ARG A 55 6.94 12.71 6.91
C ARG A 55 6.64 13.77 5.85
N GLN A 56 5.37 14.11 5.72
CA GLN A 56 4.95 15.22 4.86
C GLN A 56 4.95 16.53 5.64
N THR A 57 5.24 17.62 4.94
CA THR A 57 5.18 18.99 5.50
C THR A 57 3.99 19.79 4.96
N ASN A 58 3.28 19.26 3.97
CA ASN A 58 2.09 19.87 3.37
C ASN A 58 0.80 19.16 3.81
N SER A 59 -0.34 19.72 3.46
CA SER A 59 -1.67 19.20 3.83
C SER A 59 -2.37 18.42 2.71
N CYS A 60 -1.71 18.14 1.59
CA CYS A 60 -2.36 17.58 0.39
C CYS A 60 -1.77 16.24 -0.09
N ASP A 61 -0.53 15.89 0.28
CA ASP A 61 0.16 14.73 -0.28
C ASP A 61 -0.07 13.43 0.52
N CYS A 62 -0.94 13.39 1.53
CA CYS A 62 -1.09 12.19 2.37
C CYS A 62 -1.48 10.94 1.58
N GLY A 63 -2.30 11.08 0.54
CA GLY A 63 -2.60 9.97 -0.38
C GLY A 63 -1.37 9.51 -1.18
N VAL A 64 -0.50 10.43 -1.60
CA VAL A 64 0.74 10.11 -2.33
C VAL A 64 1.71 9.35 -1.42
N PHE A 65 1.86 9.80 -0.17
CA PHE A 65 2.68 9.11 0.83
C PHE A 65 2.14 7.71 1.13
N VAL A 66 0.83 7.52 1.29
CA VAL A 66 0.21 6.20 1.51
C VAL A 66 0.56 5.23 0.38
N LEU A 67 0.48 5.69 -0.87
CA LEU A 67 0.83 4.87 -2.02
C LEU A 67 2.32 4.53 -2.03
N LEU A 68 3.22 5.51 -1.80
CA LEU A 68 4.66 5.27 -1.71
C LEU A 68 5.03 4.32 -0.56
N TYR A 69 4.36 4.41 0.59
CA TYR A 69 4.54 3.45 1.68
C TYR A 69 4.21 2.03 1.25
N ALA A 70 3.08 1.84 0.57
CA ALA A 70 2.68 0.53 0.07
C ALA A 70 3.68 -0.01 -0.97
N LEU A 71 4.17 0.85 -1.87
CA LEU A 71 5.18 0.49 -2.86
C LEU A 71 6.48 0.02 -2.20
N GLU A 72 7.02 0.82 -1.27
CA GLU A 72 8.27 0.48 -0.60
C GLU A 72 8.14 -0.77 0.28
N LEU A 73 6.96 -1.00 0.85
CA LEU A 73 6.63 -2.20 1.62
C LEU A 73 6.65 -3.45 0.72
N ILE A 74 5.92 -3.43 -0.40
CA ILE A 74 5.86 -4.55 -1.36
C ILE A 74 7.26 -4.83 -1.93
N LYS A 75 8.01 -3.78 -2.27
CA LYS A 75 9.37 -3.91 -2.82
C LYS A 75 10.36 -4.55 -1.85
N ARG A 76 10.26 -4.26 -0.55
CA ARG A 76 11.15 -4.82 0.48
C ARG A 76 10.68 -6.19 0.96
N TYR A 77 9.38 -6.44 0.94
CA TYR A 77 8.75 -7.63 1.48
C TYR A 77 7.83 -8.28 0.45
N PRO A 78 8.37 -8.83 -0.66
CA PRO A 78 7.55 -9.42 -1.73
C PRO A 78 6.77 -10.66 -1.27
N GLY A 79 7.26 -11.37 -0.24
CA GLY A 79 6.57 -12.48 0.42
C GLY A 79 5.58 -12.06 1.50
N GLY A 80 5.37 -10.76 1.70
CA GLY A 80 4.65 -10.19 2.83
C GLY A 80 5.55 -9.96 4.06
N VAL A 81 5.07 -9.14 4.99
CA VAL A 81 5.78 -8.84 6.24
C VAL A 81 5.52 -9.94 7.26
N MET A 82 6.58 -10.65 7.66
CA MET A 82 6.52 -11.69 8.69
C MET A 82 6.92 -11.11 10.04
N THR A 83 6.50 -11.77 11.13
CA THR A 83 6.78 -11.29 12.50
C THR A 83 8.28 -11.13 12.79
N GLU A 84 9.13 -11.95 12.19
CA GLU A 84 10.59 -11.84 12.32
C GLU A 84 11.17 -10.58 11.66
N ASP A 85 10.49 -10.05 10.63
CA ASP A 85 10.86 -8.81 9.97
C ASP A 85 10.52 -7.58 10.82
N VAL A 86 9.52 -7.71 11.68
CA VAL A 86 8.89 -6.58 12.39
C VAL A 86 9.78 -6.01 13.51
N ASP A 87 10.53 -6.86 14.21
CA ASP A 87 11.22 -6.45 15.44
C ASP A 87 12.53 -5.68 15.16
N VAL A 88 13.33 -6.12 14.18
CA VAL A 88 14.64 -5.52 13.87
C VAL A 88 14.71 -4.92 12.46
N GLN A 89 14.04 -5.53 11.47
CA GLN A 89 14.19 -5.11 10.06
C GLN A 89 13.23 -4.00 9.65
N CYS A 90 11.99 -3.98 10.15
CA CYS A 90 11.02 -2.93 9.80
C CYS A 90 11.53 -1.55 10.21
N ARG A 91 12.13 -1.41 11.40
CA ARG A 91 12.73 -0.13 11.84
C ARG A 91 13.96 0.26 11.00
N THR A 92 14.70 -0.73 10.48
CA THR A 92 15.92 -0.50 9.70
C THR A 92 15.62 -0.21 8.23
N LEU A 93 14.62 -0.87 7.65
CA LEU A 93 14.30 -0.82 6.22
C LEU A 93 13.15 0.15 5.88
N LEU A 94 12.20 0.33 6.79
CA LEU A 94 11.07 1.27 6.68
C LEU A 94 11.36 2.48 7.56
N ASN A 95 12.22 3.35 7.07
CA ASN A 95 12.76 4.49 7.80
C ASN A 95 12.61 5.81 6.99
N GLN A 96 13.06 6.93 7.57
CA GLN A 96 12.91 8.27 7.00
C GLN A 96 13.61 8.47 5.65
N VAL A 97 14.50 7.57 5.24
CA VAL A 97 15.25 7.65 3.99
C VAL A 97 14.77 6.66 2.94
N MET A 98 13.67 5.93 3.19
CA MET A 98 13.14 4.97 2.21
C MET A 98 12.68 5.64 0.91
N PHE A 99 12.31 6.93 0.96
CA PHE A 99 12.23 7.81 -0.20
C PHE A 99 12.40 9.28 0.21
N GLY A 100 12.81 10.13 -0.72
CA GLY A 100 12.99 11.56 -0.52
C GLY A 100 11.82 12.41 -1.06
N HIS A 101 11.84 13.70 -0.74
CA HIS A 101 10.85 14.67 -1.24
C HIS A 101 10.73 14.67 -2.77
N GLN A 102 11.87 14.54 -3.47
CA GLN A 102 11.90 14.49 -4.92
C GLN A 102 11.10 13.30 -5.47
N ASN A 103 11.16 12.13 -4.82
CA ASN A 103 10.38 10.97 -5.23
C ASN A 103 8.87 11.20 -5.04
N VAL A 104 8.46 11.94 -4.01
CA VAL A 104 7.05 12.31 -3.80
C VAL A 104 6.55 13.21 -4.93
N VAL A 105 7.34 14.20 -5.32
CA VAL A 105 7.02 15.12 -6.42
C VAL A 105 6.89 14.36 -7.74
N GLU A 106 7.91 13.57 -8.10
CA GLU A 106 7.92 12.77 -9.32
C GLU A 106 6.77 11.76 -9.36
N PHE A 107 6.49 11.10 -8.23
CA PHE A 107 5.41 10.12 -8.16
C PHE A 107 4.04 10.76 -8.27
N ARG A 108 3.81 11.95 -7.69
CA ARG A 108 2.56 12.70 -7.87
C ARG A 108 2.37 13.08 -9.34
N ASP A 109 3.39 13.62 -10.00
CA ASP A 109 3.32 14.06 -11.39
C ASP A 109 3.11 12.84 -12.32
N TYR A 110 3.75 11.71 -11.99
CA TYR A 110 3.49 10.41 -12.62
C TYR A 110 2.03 9.97 -12.47
N LEU A 111 1.46 10.00 -11.26
CA LEU A 111 0.07 9.63 -11.02
C LEU A 111 -0.91 10.51 -11.81
N GLN A 112 -0.64 11.81 -11.93
CA GLN A 112 -1.46 12.72 -12.73
C GLN A 112 -1.44 12.34 -14.21
N THR A 113 -0.26 12.03 -14.75
CA THR A 113 -0.11 11.62 -16.15
C THR A 113 -0.77 10.26 -16.39
N LEU A 114 -0.59 9.31 -15.47
CA LEU A 114 -1.20 7.98 -15.54
C LEU A 114 -2.72 8.07 -15.55
N LEU A 115 -3.31 8.81 -14.62
CA LEU A 115 -4.76 9.00 -14.55
C LEU A 115 -5.30 9.70 -15.80
N GLY A 116 -4.57 10.68 -16.33
CA GLY A 116 -4.92 11.35 -17.60
C GLY A 116 -4.97 10.38 -18.77
N LEU A 117 -3.93 9.55 -18.94
CA LEU A 117 -3.86 8.53 -20.00
C LEU A 117 -4.97 7.49 -19.86
N LEU A 118 -5.15 6.93 -18.66
CA LEU A 118 -6.21 5.95 -18.40
C LEU A 118 -7.61 6.52 -18.67
N SER A 119 -7.84 7.79 -18.34
CA SER A 119 -9.11 8.46 -18.65
C SER A 119 -9.34 8.60 -20.15
N VAL A 120 -8.31 8.92 -20.93
CA VAL A 120 -8.41 9.00 -22.40
C VAL A 120 -8.72 7.62 -22.99
N TRP A 121 -8.06 6.58 -22.51
CA TRP A 121 -8.31 5.21 -22.98
C TRP A 121 -9.71 4.73 -22.62
N GLN A 122 -10.18 4.99 -21.40
CA GLN A 122 -11.54 4.65 -21.00
C GLN A 122 -12.60 5.32 -21.87
N GLN A 123 -12.34 6.56 -22.33
CA GLN A 123 -13.25 7.26 -23.25
C GLN A 123 -13.15 6.72 -24.68
N ALA A 124 -11.97 6.28 -25.12
CA ALA A 124 -11.76 5.69 -26.45
C ALA A 124 -12.33 4.26 -26.57
N GLU A 125 -12.36 3.50 -25.48
CA GLU A 125 -12.85 2.10 -25.42
C GLU A 125 -14.35 1.98 -25.11
N TYR A 126 -15.17 3.02 -25.29
CA TYR A 126 -16.64 2.94 -25.21
C TYR A 126 -17.23 2.14 -26.39
N VAL A 127 -16.97 0.83 -26.40
CA VAL A 127 -17.52 -0.19 -27.31
C VAL A 127 -18.32 -1.18 -26.42
N PRO A 128 -19.56 -1.55 -26.79
CA PRO A 128 -20.45 -2.33 -25.91
C PRO A 128 -19.90 -3.72 -25.55
N PRO A 129 -20.34 -4.29 -24.42
CA PRO A 129 -19.62 -5.34 -23.71
C PRO A 129 -19.86 -6.70 -24.32
N ILE A 130 -18.91 -7.19 -25.10
CA ILE A 130 -18.74 -8.61 -25.33
C ILE A 130 -17.23 -8.78 -25.36
N TYR A 131 -16.57 -9.10 -24.23
CA TYR A 131 -15.35 -9.93 -24.12
C TYR A 131 -14.83 -9.87 -22.69
N SER A 132 -14.28 -11.00 -22.26
CA SER A 132 -13.94 -11.38 -20.88
C SER A 132 -12.93 -10.45 -20.19
N PHE A 133 -13.16 -10.20 -18.89
CA PHE A 133 -12.39 -9.35 -17.98
C PHE A 133 -10.88 -9.66 -17.90
N THR A 134 -10.46 -10.89 -18.25
CA THR A 134 -9.06 -11.33 -18.14
C THR A 134 -8.15 -10.81 -19.27
N CYS A 135 -8.71 -10.37 -20.40
CA CYS A 135 -7.93 -9.91 -21.57
C CYS A 135 -7.41 -8.46 -21.43
N VAL A 136 -8.08 -7.64 -20.61
CA VAL A 136 -7.87 -6.18 -20.55
C VAL A 136 -6.60 -5.78 -19.76
N ILE A 137 -6.21 -6.57 -18.76
CA ILE A 137 -5.08 -6.25 -17.85
C ILE A 137 -3.73 -6.32 -18.58
N PHE A 138 -3.50 -7.35 -19.41
CA PHE A 138 -2.24 -7.51 -20.15
C PHE A 138 -2.04 -6.39 -21.18
N ASP A 139 -3.11 -6.05 -21.91
CA ASP A 139 -3.09 -4.97 -22.90
C ASP A 139 -2.77 -3.60 -22.27
N THR A 140 -3.28 -3.34 -21.05
CA THR A 140 -3.03 -2.06 -20.36
C THR A 140 -1.57 -1.90 -19.95
N LYS A 141 -0.90 -2.96 -19.45
CA LYS A 141 0.52 -2.91 -19.09
C LYS A 141 1.39 -2.62 -20.31
N ASP A 142 1.17 -3.34 -21.41
CA ASP A 142 1.94 -3.14 -22.63
C ASP A 142 1.70 -1.74 -23.20
N LYS A 143 0.45 -1.24 -23.22
CA LYS A 143 0.13 0.14 -23.62
C LYS A 143 0.86 1.19 -22.75
N LEU A 144 0.95 0.97 -21.44
CA LEU A 144 1.68 1.86 -20.52
C LEU A 144 3.19 1.82 -20.76
N ASP A 145 3.76 0.64 -20.97
CA ASP A 145 5.19 0.48 -21.25
C ASP A 145 5.56 1.16 -22.59
N HIS A 146 4.72 1.03 -23.63
CA HIS A 146 4.88 1.77 -24.90
C HIS A 146 4.70 3.29 -24.76
N ALA A 147 3.83 3.74 -23.84
CA ALA A 147 3.65 5.15 -23.51
C ALA A 147 4.78 5.73 -22.65
N GLY A 148 5.82 4.95 -22.34
CA GLY A 148 6.93 5.38 -21.48
C GLY A 148 6.55 5.49 -19.99
N MET A 149 5.41 4.92 -19.58
CA MET A 149 4.87 5.00 -18.22
C MET A 149 5.33 3.83 -17.33
N GLY A 150 6.32 3.05 -17.78
CA GLY A 150 6.84 1.88 -17.07
C GLY A 150 7.72 2.17 -15.85
N LEU A 151 7.98 3.46 -15.54
CA LEU A 151 8.91 3.91 -14.49
C LEU A 151 8.62 3.30 -13.11
N PHE A 152 7.36 3.06 -12.75
CA PHE A 152 6.97 2.42 -11.49
C PHE A 152 6.40 1.00 -11.64
N THR A 153 6.15 0.52 -12.87
CA THR A 153 5.67 -0.85 -13.12
C THR A 153 6.81 -1.87 -13.11
N ASN A 154 8.03 -1.45 -13.49
CA ASN A 154 9.23 -2.29 -13.49
C ASN A 154 9.77 -2.60 -12.09
N SER A 155 9.25 -1.95 -11.04
CA SER A 155 9.60 -2.24 -9.65
C SER A 155 8.81 -3.42 -9.06
N PHE A 156 7.86 -3.97 -9.82
CA PHE A 156 6.95 -5.05 -9.40
C PHE A 156 7.13 -6.35 -10.19
N THR A 157 8.23 -6.50 -10.94
CA THR A 157 8.58 -7.81 -11.48
C THR A 157 8.99 -8.71 -10.33
N CYS A 158 8.05 -9.56 -9.88
CA CYS A 158 8.32 -10.71 -9.03
C CYS A 158 9.23 -11.72 -9.74
#